data_AF-A0A920DML1-F1
#
_entry.id   AF-A0A920DML1-F1
#
_cell.length_a   1.000
_cell.length_b   1.000
_cell.length_c   1.000
_cell.angle_alpha   90.00
_cell.angle_beta   90.00
_cell.angle_gamma   90.00
#
_symmetry.space_group_name_H-M   'P 1'
#
loop_
_entity.id
_entity.type
_entity.pdbx_description
1 polymer ?
#
loop_
_entity_poly.entity_id
_entity_poly.type
_entity_poly.pdbx_seq_one_letter_code
_entity_poly.pdbx_strand_id
1 'polypeptide(L)'
;MADFAKRYLTDTDLFMPATREGHAYFNLPVFVQRQLARCGVAAQTLDICTYESADLFFSYRRATHLGERDYGRQISAIALPPTMD
;
A
#
# COMPACT_ATOMS: atom_id res chain seq x y z
N MET A 1 -2.25 7.11 15.05
CA MET A 1 -2.93 8.16 14.24
C MET A 1 -2.48 9.57 14.58
N ALA A 2 -2.25 9.93 15.85
CA ALA A 2 -1.90 11.31 16.24
C ALA A 2 -0.72 11.91 15.44
N ASP A 3 0.37 11.16 15.26
CA ASP A 3 1.54 11.69 14.52
C ASP A 3 1.33 11.73 13.01
N PHE A 4 0.54 10.80 12.46
CA PHE A 4 0.13 10.85 11.06
C PHE A 4 -0.69 12.11 10.80
N ALA A 5 -1.70 12.38 11.63
CA ALA A 5 -2.59 13.53 11.48
C ALA A 5 -1.83 14.86 11.58
N LYS A 6 -0.80 14.97 12.44
CA LYS A 6 0.06 16.16 12.52
C LYS A 6 0.83 16.41 11.21
N ARG A 7 1.22 15.34 10.51
CA ARG A 7 2.05 15.42 9.30
C ARG A 7 1.24 15.53 8.00
N TYR A 8 0.07 14.88 7.96
CA TYR A 8 -0.77 14.73 6.77
C TYR A 8 -2.22 15.13 7.08
N LEU A 9 -2.42 16.39 7.44
CA LEU A 9 -3.72 16.94 7.88
C LEU A 9 -4.84 16.72 6.85
N THR A 10 -4.52 16.75 5.55
CA THR A 10 -5.48 16.61 4.45
C THR A 10 -5.71 15.16 4.01
N ASP A 11 -5.13 14.18 4.72
CA ASP A 11 -5.24 12.74 4.41
C ASP A 11 -5.89 11.94 5.55
N THR A 12 -6.46 12.60 6.55
CA THR A 12 -7.13 11.93 7.68
C THR A 12 -8.40 11.20 7.25
N ASP A 13 -9.00 11.60 6.13
CA ASP A 13 -10.15 10.94 5.50
C ASP A 13 -9.83 9.55 4.92
N LEU A 14 -8.55 9.19 4.83
CA LEU A 14 -8.11 7.88 4.34
C LEU A 14 -8.20 6.78 5.40
N PHE A 15 -8.63 7.12 6.62
CA PHE A 15 -8.87 6.16 7.68
C PHE A 15 -10.35 5.81 7.80
N MET A 16 -10.63 4.53 7.97
CA MET A 16 -11.97 4.03 8.32
C MET A 16 -11.88 3.15 9.58
N PRO A 17 -12.98 3.02 10.35
CA PRO A 17 -13.00 2.14 11.52
C PRO A 17 -12.61 0.70 11.16
N ALA A 18 -11.76 0.07 11.96
CA ALA A 18 -11.47 -1.35 11.84
C ALA A 18 -12.39 -2.17 12.74
N THR A 19 -12.47 -3.48 12.48
CA THR A 19 -13.21 -4.41 13.34
C THR A 19 -12.58 -4.56 14.73
N ARG A 20 -11.26 -4.35 14.85
CA ARG A 20 -10.54 -4.42 16.13
C ARG A 20 -10.56 -3.07 16.83
N GLU A 21 -11.00 -3.04 18.09
CA GLU A 21 -11.02 -1.83 18.90
C GLU A 21 -9.62 -1.17 18.97
N GLY A 22 -9.60 0.16 18.92
CA GLY A 22 -8.37 0.96 18.88
C GLY A 22 -7.61 0.89 17.55
N HIS A 23 -8.17 0.28 16.50
CA HIS A 23 -7.55 0.15 15.18
C HIS A 23 -8.42 0.80 14.09
N ALA A 24 -7.76 1.17 13.00
CA ALA A 24 -8.37 1.72 11.81
C ALA A 24 -7.77 1.05 10.56
N TYR A 25 -8.57 0.89 9.51
CA TYR A 25 -8.04 0.58 8.18
C TYR A 25 -7.58 1.86 7.51
N PHE A 26 -6.54 1.75 6.68
CA PHE A 26 -5.93 2.88 6.00
C PHE A 26 -5.86 2.62 4.50
N ASN A 27 -6.34 3.58 3.71
CA ASN A 27 -6.27 3.50 2.25
C ASN A 27 -4.88 3.95 1.75
N LEU A 28 -3.91 3.03 1.84
CA LEU A 28 -2.53 3.25 1.41
C LEU A 28 -2.39 3.60 -0.09
N PRO A 29 -3.09 2.94 -1.03
CA PRO A 29 -2.97 3.27 -2.46
C PRO A 29 -3.33 4.74 -2.75
N VAL A 30 -4.47 5.22 -2.23
CA VAL A 30 -4.91 6.60 -2.43
C VAL A 30 -3.96 7.59 -1.74
N PHE A 31 -3.42 7.24 -0.56
CA PHE A 31 -2.42 8.07 0.10
C PHE A 31 -1.19 8.30 -0.77
N VAL A 32 -0.64 7.24 -1.36
CA VAL A 32 0.52 7.32 -2.26
C VAL A 32 0.20 8.13 -3.51
N GLN A 33 -0.97 7.93 -4.12
CA GLN A 33 -1.41 8.75 -5.26
C GLN A 33 -1.50 10.24 -4.90
N ARG A 34 -2.04 10.59 -3.73
CA ARG A 34 -2.08 11.99 -3.26
C ARG A 34 -0.70 12.57 -3.06
N GLN A 35 0.25 11.81 -2.51
CA GLN A 35 1.64 12.27 -2.40
C GLN A 35 2.27 12.51 -3.77
N LEU A 36 2.09 11.59 -4.72
CA LEU A 36 2.59 11.74 -6.10
C LEU A 36 1.98 12.97 -6.79
N ALA A 37 0.66 13.17 -6.66
CA ALA A 37 -0.03 14.33 -7.23
C ALA A 37 0.50 15.66 -6.65
N ARG A 38 0.79 15.71 -5.33
CA ARG A 38 1.42 16.89 -4.70
C ARG A 38 2.81 17.17 -5.23
N CYS A 39 3.52 16.16 -5.73
CA CYS A 39 4.80 16.29 -6.40
C CYS A 39 4.67 16.57 -7.91
N GLY A 40 3.46 16.80 -8.43
CA GLY A 40 3.22 17.01 -9.86
C GLY A 40 3.31 15.75 -10.72
N VAL A 41 3.27 14.56 -10.10
CA VAL A 41 3.36 13.27 -10.79
C VAL A 41 1.97 12.67 -10.97
N ALA A 42 1.57 12.43 -12.21
CA ALA A 42 0.35 11.67 -12.52
C ALA A 42 0.60 10.17 -12.31
N ALA A 43 -0.31 9.50 -11.59
CA ALA A 43 -0.18 8.09 -11.26
C ALA A 43 -1.52 7.37 -11.25
N GLN A 44 -1.49 6.09 -11.60
CA GLN A 44 -2.63 5.18 -11.53
C GLN A 44 -2.25 3.96 -10.67
N THR A 45 -3.25 3.29 -10.12
CA THR A 45 -3.06 2.04 -9.36
C THR A 45 -3.68 0.89 -10.15
N LEU A 46 -3.15 -0.32 -9.95
CA LEU A 46 -3.71 -1.53 -10.56
C LEU A 46 -5.03 -1.98 -9.90
N ASP A 47 -5.40 -1.38 -8.77
CA ASP A 47 -6.57 -1.74 -7.96
C ASP A 47 -6.58 -3.23 -7.53
N ILE A 48 -5.39 -3.75 -7.19
CA ILE A 48 -5.19 -5.14 -6.78
C ILE A 48 -4.88 -5.20 -5.28
N CYS A 49 -5.66 -6.00 -4.55
CA CYS A 49 -5.42 -6.29 -3.14
C CYS A 49 -4.56 -7.55 -2.97
N THR A 50 -3.32 -7.38 -2.48
CA THR A 50 -2.40 -8.52 -2.23
C THR A 50 -2.94 -9.50 -1.19
N TYR A 51 -3.78 -9.03 -0.25
CA TYR A 51 -4.42 -9.88 0.76
C TYR A 51 -5.48 -10.80 0.15
N GLU A 52 -6.30 -10.30 -0.78
CA GLU A 52 -7.40 -11.06 -1.39
C GLU A 52 -6.91 -11.96 -2.54
N SER A 53 -5.94 -11.49 -3.32
CA SER A 53 -5.44 -12.19 -4.51
C SER A 53 -4.36 -13.22 -4.16
N ALA A 54 -4.72 -14.25 -3.39
CA ALA A 54 -3.77 -15.24 -2.86
C ALA A 54 -3.01 -16.06 -3.92
N ASP A 55 -3.64 -16.30 -5.08
CA ASP A 55 -3.05 -17.09 -6.17
C ASP A 55 -1.95 -16.34 -6.93
N LEU A 56 -1.91 -15.01 -6.79
CA LEU A 56 -1.02 -14.14 -7.56
C LEU A 56 -0.01 -13.41 -6.67
N PHE A 57 -0.33 -13.19 -5.40
CA PHE A 57 0.45 -12.31 -4.54
C PHE A 57 0.68 -12.90 -3.15
N PHE A 58 1.93 -12.86 -2.68
CA PHE A 58 2.25 -12.94 -1.25
C PHE A 58 1.65 -11.75 -0.49
N SER A 59 1.25 -11.98 0.77
CA SER A 59 0.71 -10.94 1.65
C SER A 59 1.15 -11.17 3.09
N TYR A 60 1.87 -10.20 3.64
CA TYR A 60 2.30 -10.23 5.04
C TYR A 60 1.11 -10.31 6.00
N ARG A 61 0.06 -9.52 5.75
CA ARG A 61 -1.10 -9.47 6.64
C ARG A 61 -1.88 -10.78 6.61
N ARG A 62 -1.96 -11.44 5.45
CA ARG A 62 -2.58 -12.76 5.33
C ARG A 62 -1.77 -13.81 6.06
N ALA A 63 -0.45 -13.87 5.82
CA ALA A 63 0.45 -14.79 6.52
C ALA A 63 0.37 -14.63 8.05
N THR A 64 0.32 -13.39 8.52
CA THR A 64 0.13 -13.07 9.96
C THR A 64 -1.20 -13.60 10.49
N HIS A 65 -2.31 -13.40 9.77
CA HIS A 65 -3.62 -13.91 10.18
C HIS A 65 -3.70 -15.44 10.17
N LEU A 66 -2.94 -16.10 9.30
CA LEU A 66 -2.87 -17.57 9.20
C LEU A 66 -1.82 -18.19 10.14
N GLY A 67 -1.04 -17.38 10.86
CA GLY A 67 0.01 -17.87 11.75
C GLY A 67 1.20 -18.49 11.01
N GLU A 68 1.41 -18.13 9.74
CA GLU A 68 2.54 -18.62 8.95
C GLU A 68 3.85 -18.01 9.48
N ARG A 69 4.89 -18.86 9.61
CA ARG A 69 6.19 -18.44 10.15
C ARG A 69 6.91 -17.44 9.23
N ASP A 70 6.70 -17.56 7.93
CA ASP A 70 7.26 -16.67 6.91
C ASP A 70 6.33 -16.62 5.69
N TYR A 71 6.61 -15.71 4.78
CA TYR A 71 5.89 -15.52 3.53
C TYR A 71 6.89 -15.19 2.42
N GLY A 72 6.49 -15.25 1.15
CA GLY A 72 7.34 -14.76 0.06
C GLY A 72 7.37 -13.22 -0.01
N ARG A 73 8.14 -12.66 -0.94
CA ARG A 73 8.17 -11.20 -1.22
C ARG A 73 8.06 -10.97 -2.72
N GLN A 74 7.36 -9.91 -3.09
CA GLN A 74 7.37 -9.40 -4.47
C GLN A 74 8.50 -8.40 -4.66
N ILE A 75 8.89 -8.21 -5.93
CA ILE A 75 9.75 -7.14 -6.38
C ILE A 75 9.03 -6.42 -7.52
N SER A 76 9.03 -5.08 -7.48
CA SER A 76 8.69 -4.24 -8.63
C SER A 76 9.99 -3.66 -9.17
N ALA A 77 10.25 -3.82 -10.46
CA ALA A 77 11.50 -3.38 -11.09
C ALA A 77 11.20 -2.64 -12.40
N ILE A 78 12.02 -1.64 -12.70
CA ILE A 78 12.00 -0.88 -13.95
C ILE A 78 13.43 -0.59 -14.36
N ALA A 79 13.74 -0.74 -15.65
CA ALA A 79 15.05 -0.44 -16.22
C ALA A 79 14.89 0.09 -17.64
N LEU A 80 15.83 0.92 -18.08
CA LEU A 80 15.97 1.25 -19.48
C LEU A 80 16.66 0.07 -20.19
N PRO A 81 16.26 -0.26 -21.43
CA PRO A 81 17.02 -1.21 -22.22
C PRO A 81 18.43 -0.68 -22.47
N PRO A 82 19.42 -1.57 -22.72
CA PRO A 82 20.74 -1.14 -23.11
C PRO A 82 20.66 -0.32 -24.42
N THR A 83 21.39 0.80 -24.47
CA THR A 83 21.57 1.55 -25.72
C THR A 83 22.39 0.67 -26.66
N MET A 84 21.90 0.41 -27.87
CA MET A 84 22.76 -0.09 -28.94
C MET A 84 23.44 1.10 -29.58
N ASP A 85 24.78 1.11 -29.56
CA ASP A 85 25.60 2.04 -30.33
C ASP A 85 25.46 1.79 -31.85
#